data_AF-A0A353NQT7-F1
#
_entry.id   AF-A0A353NQT7-F1
#
_cell.length_a   1.000
_cell.length_b   1.000
_cell.length_c   1.000
_cell.angle_alpha   90.00
_cell.angle_beta   90.00
_cell.angle_gamma   90.00
#
_symmetry.space_group_name_H-M   'P 1'
#
loop_
_entity.id
_entity.type
_entity.pdbx_description
1 polymer ?
#
loop_
_entity_poly.entity_id
_entity_poly.type
_entity_poly.pdbx_seq_one_letter_code
_entity_poly.pdbx_strand_id
1 'polypeptide(L)'
;MMEEGRERLEKNQGDGILGSAIQGSVVRIDILVFFQANPHTIDTADGLARRLHRSAEEIKLALDPMVRIGIIQKKKCNSVQLYQLKNGELIASFFNNQGEIHDEEN
;
A
#
# COMPACT_ATOMS: atom_id res chain seq x y z
N MET A 1 -23.20 -22.81 46.39
CA MET A 1 -23.63 -21.45 46.02
C MET A 1 -22.49 -20.86 45.20
N MET A 2 -22.75 -20.55 43.94
CA MET A 2 -21.76 -20.24 42.90
C MET A 2 -21.39 -18.76 42.94
N GLU A 3 -20.12 -18.39 43.09
CA GLU A 3 -19.72 -16.99 42.91
C GLU A 3 -18.23 -16.80 42.53
N GLU A 4 -17.70 -17.56 41.56
CA GLU A 4 -16.35 -17.31 41.00
C GLU A 4 -16.34 -17.45 39.48
N GLY A 5 -17.26 -16.76 38.80
CA GLY A 5 -17.42 -16.87 37.34
C GLY A 5 -17.53 -15.55 36.58
N ARG A 6 -17.17 -14.40 37.19
CA ARG A 6 -17.32 -13.08 36.55
C ARG A 6 -16.01 -12.29 36.36
N GLU A 7 -14.87 -12.96 36.46
CA GLU A 7 -13.61 -12.38 35.97
C GLU A 7 -13.21 -13.12 34.70
N ARG A 8 -13.23 -12.45 33.53
CA ARG A 8 -12.33 -12.66 32.36
C ARG A 8 -12.84 -12.20 30.98
N LEU A 9 -13.84 -11.34 30.87
CA LEU A 9 -14.29 -10.84 29.55
C LEU A 9 -13.64 -9.51 29.07
N GLU A 10 -12.55 -9.04 29.69
CA GLU A 10 -11.86 -7.82 29.26
C GLU A 10 -10.42 -8.03 28.76
N LYS A 11 -10.15 -9.14 28.06
CA LYS A 11 -8.87 -9.32 27.36
C LYS A 11 -9.10 -9.87 25.97
N ASN A 12 -9.25 -8.98 24.98
CA ASN A 12 -8.99 -9.27 23.56
C ASN A 12 -8.94 -8.00 22.68
N GLN A 13 -8.46 -6.87 23.21
CA GLN A 13 -8.20 -5.68 22.37
C GLN A 13 -6.92 -5.80 21.54
N GLY A 14 -6.02 -6.77 21.84
CA GLY A 14 -4.75 -6.96 21.14
C GLY A 14 -4.87 -7.53 19.72
N ASP A 15 -5.81 -8.44 19.47
CA ASP A 15 -5.96 -9.11 18.18
C ASP A 15 -6.51 -8.17 17.09
N GLY A 16 -7.40 -7.24 17.44
CA GLY A 16 -7.95 -6.27 16.50
C GLY A 16 -6.92 -5.24 16.00
N ILE A 17 -5.99 -4.83 16.87
CA ILE A 17 -4.92 -3.91 16.51
C ILE A 17 -3.91 -4.58 15.58
N LEU A 18 -3.52 -5.82 15.86
CA LEU A 18 -2.61 -6.55 14.99
C LEU A 18 -3.22 -6.84 13.62
N GLY A 19 -4.50 -7.27 13.59
CA GLY A 19 -5.22 -7.51 12.35
C GLY A 19 -5.31 -6.27 11.45
N SER A 20 -5.64 -5.11 12.03
CA SER A 20 -5.72 -3.84 11.28
C SER A 20 -4.35 -3.38 10.76
N ALA A 21 -3.28 -3.55 11.54
CA ALA A 21 -1.92 -3.21 11.12
C ALA A 21 -1.41 -4.11 9.98
N ILE A 22 -1.74 -5.41 10.02
CA ILE A 22 -1.43 -6.36 8.95
C ILE A 22 -2.21 -5.98 7.69
N GLN A 23 -3.52 -5.74 7.78
CA GLN A 23 -4.35 -5.33 6.65
C GLN A 23 -3.81 -4.07 5.97
N GLY A 24 -3.48 -3.03 6.74
CA GLY A 24 -2.90 -1.81 6.20
C GLY A 24 -1.54 -2.03 5.51
N SER A 25 -0.76 -2.99 5.97
CA SER A 25 0.50 -3.38 5.32
C SER A 25 0.28 -4.11 4.00
N VAL A 26 -0.69 -5.03 3.94
CA VAL A 26 -1.07 -5.72 2.70
C VAL A 26 -1.53 -4.71 1.64
N VAL A 27 -2.40 -3.76 2.00
CA VAL A 27 -2.88 -2.74 1.04
C VAL A 27 -1.73 -1.87 0.51
N ARG A 28 -0.76 -1.50 1.35
CA ARG A 28 0.43 -0.75 0.91
C ARG A 28 1.31 -1.57 -0.05
N ILE A 29 1.47 -2.86 0.20
CA ILE A 29 2.20 -3.77 -0.70
C ILE A 29 1.46 -3.86 -2.04
N ASP A 30 0.14 -4.05 -2.04
CA ASP A 30 -0.68 -4.11 -3.25
C ASP A 30 -0.50 -2.84 -4.11
N ILE A 31 -0.52 -1.66 -3.48
CA ILE A 31 -0.29 -0.37 -4.14
C ILE A 31 1.12 -0.31 -4.75
N LEU A 32 2.16 -0.75 -4.02
CA LEU A 32 3.54 -0.73 -4.51
C LEU A 32 3.74 -1.67 -5.69
N VAL A 33 3.21 -2.90 -5.62
CA VAL A 33 3.27 -3.88 -6.70
C VAL A 33 2.57 -3.32 -7.95
N PHE A 34 1.42 -2.68 -7.78
CA PHE A 34 0.71 -2.05 -8.89
C PHE A 34 1.54 -0.96 -9.56
N PHE A 35 2.14 -0.05 -8.79
CA PHE A 35 2.99 1.01 -9.34
C PHE A 35 4.31 0.47 -9.91
N GLN A 36 4.87 -0.60 -9.33
CA GLN A 36 6.05 -1.26 -9.89
C GLN A 36 5.75 -1.86 -11.26
N ALA A 37 4.60 -2.52 -11.43
CA ALA A 37 4.16 -3.04 -12.71
C ALA A 37 3.76 -1.94 -13.70
N ASN A 38 3.43 -0.73 -13.21
CA ASN A 38 3.01 0.39 -14.04
C ASN A 38 3.67 1.72 -13.59
N PRO A 39 5.01 1.89 -13.74
CA PRO A 39 5.77 2.99 -13.13
C PRO A 39 5.35 4.41 -13.53
N HIS A 40 4.75 4.55 -14.72
CA HIS A 40 4.27 5.82 -15.25
C HIS A 40 2.79 6.09 -14.95
N THR A 41 2.13 5.23 -14.16
CA THR A 41 0.72 5.42 -13.83
C THR A 41 0.53 6.65 -12.96
N ILE A 42 -0.43 7.47 -13.38
CA ILE A 42 -0.98 8.58 -12.61
C ILE A 42 -2.46 8.27 -12.44
N ASP A 43 -2.91 8.04 -11.22
CA ASP A 43 -4.30 7.66 -10.97
C ASP A 43 -4.85 8.33 -9.69
N THR A 44 -6.16 8.30 -9.58
CA THR A 44 -6.93 8.75 -8.42
C THR A 44 -7.03 7.64 -7.39
N ALA A 45 -7.32 7.98 -6.13
CA ALA A 45 -7.62 6.97 -5.11
C ALA A 45 -8.79 6.06 -5.53
N ASP A 46 -9.83 6.61 -6.16
CA ASP A 46 -10.98 5.85 -6.66
C ASP A 46 -10.61 4.93 -7.84
N GLY A 47 -9.68 5.34 -8.70
CA GLY A 47 -9.17 4.50 -9.79
C GLY A 47 -8.31 3.35 -9.29
N LEU A 48 -7.40 3.63 -8.35
CA LEU A 48 -6.62 2.61 -7.66
C LEU A 48 -7.52 1.61 -6.92
N ALA A 49 -8.56 2.08 -6.24
CA ALA A 49 -9.54 1.24 -5.56
C ALA A 49 -10.20 0.24 -6.51
N ARG A 50 -10.61 0.69 -7.71
CA ARG A 50 -11.18 -0.19 -8.74
C ARG A 50 -10.19 -1.24 -9.24
N ARG A 51 -8.93 -0.84 -9.49
CA ARG A 51 -7.88 -1.73 -10.03
C ARG A 51 -7.37 -2.75 -9.00
N LEU A 52 -7.35 -2.36 -7.73
CA LEU A 52 -6.89 -3.19 -6.62
C LEU A 52 -8.02 -3.97 -5.94
N HIS A 53 -9.26 -3.81 -6.41
CA HIS A 53 -10.46 -4.42 -5.82
C HIS A 53 -10.60 -4.12 -4.32
N ARG A 54 -10.33 -2.87 -3.93
CA ARG A 54 -10.40 -2.36 -2.54
C ARG A 54 -11.37 -1.19 -2.44
N SER A 55 -11.72 -0.78 -1.22
CA SER A 55 -12.47 0.46 -1.01
C SER A 55 -11.58 1.70 -1.20
N ALA A 56 -12.18 2.82 -1.62
CA ALA A 56 -11.45 4.08 -1.76
C ALA A 56 -10.92 4.60 -0.42
N GLU A 57 -11.58 4.28 0.70
CA GLU A 57 -11.13 4.65 2.04
C GLU A 57 -9.86 3.90 2.44
N GLU A 58 -9.82 2.57 2.25
CA GLU A 58 -8.62 1.76 2.52
C GLU A 58 -7.42 2.26 1.69
N ILE A 59 -7.64 2.57 0.41
CA ILE A 59 -6.60 3.11 -0.46
C ILE A 59 -6.12 4.47 0.04
N LYS A 60 -7.02 5.38 0.44
CA LYS A 60 -6.63 6.70 0.98
C LYS A 60 -5.81 6.57 2.26
N LEU A 61 -6.25 5.70 3.19
CA LEU A 61 -5.55 5.45 4.45
C LEU A 61 -4.16 4.84 4.21
N ALA A 62 -4.02 3.94 3.23
CA ALA A 62 -2.74 3.35 2.87
C ALA A 62 -1.80 4.36 2.17
N LEU A 63 -2.34 5.24 1.32
CA LEU A 63 -1.57 6.24 0.58
C LEU A 63 -1.02 7.37 1.47
N ASP A 64 -1.74 7.79 2.52
CA ASP A 64 -1.33 8.92 3.37
C ASP A 64 0.10 8.76 3.96
N PRO A 65 0.44 7.64 4.63
CA PRO A 65 1.80 7.44 5.13
C PRO A 65 2.81 7.33 3.98
N MET A 66 2.46 6.73 2.83
CA MET A 66 3.35 6.60 1.67
C MET A 66 3.68 7.95 1.03
N VAL A 67 2.73 8.88 1.02
CA VAL A 67 2.94 10.27 0.58
C VAL A 67 3.81 11.02 1.59
N ARG A 68 3.53 10.87 2.89
CA ARG A 68 4.32 11.51 3.97
C ARG A 68 5.80 11.14 3.93
N ILE A 69 6.11 9.87 3.68
CA ILE A 69 7.51 9.39 3.56
C ILE A 69 8.10 9.59 2.15
N GLY A 70 7.29 10.09 1.20
CA GLY A 70 7.74 10.46 -0.13
C GLY A 70 7.92 9.31 -1.12
N ILE A 71 7.35 8.13 -0.88
CA ILE A 71 7.33 7.04 -1.88
C ILE A 71 6.32 7.37 -2.99
N ILE A 72 5.17 7.93 -2.62
CA ILE A 72 4.13 8.35 -3.57
C ILE A 72 4.11 9.88 -3.62
N GLN A 73 4.05 10.43 -4.82
CA GLN A 73 3.81 11.84 -5.03
C GLN A 73 2.31 12.09 -5.20
N LYS A 74 1.79 13.05 -4.44
CA LYS A 74 0.40 13.53 -4.54
C LYS A 74 0.36 14.86 -5.26
N LYS A 75 -0.41 14.97 -6.35
CA LYS A 75 -0.62 16.20 -7.11
C LYS A 75 -2.11 16.52 -7.21
N LYS A 76 -2.48 17.78 -6.97
CA LYS A 76 -3.84 18.25 -7.23
C LYS A 76 -3.93 18.71 -8.68
N CYS A 77 -4.88 18.16 -9.44
CA CYS A 77 -5.21 18.61 -10.79
C CYS A 77 -6.70 18.97 -10.81
N ASN A 78 -7.01 20.24 -11.08
CA ASN A 78 -8.35 20.80 -10.95
C ASN A 78 -8.93 20.53 -9.55
N SER A 79 -9.91 19.63 -9.46
CA SER A 79 -10.60 19.23 -8.22
C SER A 79 -10.27 17.80 -7.78
N VAL A 80 -9.33 17.13 -8.46
CA VAL A 80 -9.01 15.71 -8.25
C VAL A 80 -7.60 15.55 -7.68
N GLN A 81 -7.44 14.59 -6.76
CA GLN A 81 -6.14 14.19 -6.22
C GLN A 81 -5.58 13.03 -7.04
N LEU A 82 -4.41 13.25 -7.62
CA LEU A 82 -3.66 12.27 -8.40
C LEU A 82 -2.47 11.77 -7.61
N TYR A 83 -2.16 10.49 -7.77
CA TYR A 83 -1.11 9.76 -7.10
C TYR A 83 -0.24 9.07 -8.15
N GLN A 84 1.08 9.19 -7.98
CA GLN A 84 2.07 8.54 -8.83
C GLN A 84 3.28 8.11 -8.01
N LEU A 85 4.01 7.09 -8.46
CA LEU A 85 5.25 6.66 -7.81
C LEU A 85 6.31 7.76 -7.93
N LYS A 86 6.91 8.16 -6.81
CA LYS A 86 8.03 9.11 -6.84
C LYS A 86 9.24 8.38 -7.41
N ASN A 87 9.82 8.93 -8.46
CA ASN A 87 10.95 8.34 -9.18
C ASN A 87 10.65 6.92 -9.73
N GLY A 88 9.45 6.68 -10.27
CA GLY A 88 9.11 5.39 -10.87
C GLY A 88 10.13 4.92 -11.92
N GLU A 89 10.75 5.86 -12.64
CA GLU A 89 11.84 5.58 -13.57
C GLU A 89 13.12 5.04 -12.91
N LEU A 90 13.47 5.49 -11.68
CA LEU A 90 14.65 4.97 -10.95
C LEU A 90 14.44 3.52 -10.49
N ILE A 91 13.21 3.17 -10.11
CA ILE A 91 12.88 1.82 -9.69
C ILE A 91 12.87 0.89 -10.92
N ALA A 92 12.25 1.33 -12.02
CA ALA A 92 12.26 0.58 -13.27
C ALA A 92 13.69 0.38 -13.80
N SER A 93 14.55 1.42 -13.78
CA SER A 93 15.93 1.32 -14.23
C SER A 93 16.80 0.43 -13.34
N PHE A 94 16.55 0.40 -12.03
CA PHE A 94 17.25 -0.51 -11.11
C PHE A 94 16.97 -1.99 -11.42
N PHE A 95 15.73 -2.35 -11.73
CA PHE A 95 15.38 -3.74 -12.08
C PHE A 95 15.78 -4.11 -13.51
N ASN A 96 15.73 -3.17 -14.45
CA ASN A 96 16.18 -3.41 -15.82
C ASN A 96 17.70 -3.69 -15.87
N ASN A 97 18.50 -3.00 -15.07
CA ASN A 97 19.96 -3.22 -15.01
C ASN A 97 20.37 -4.56 -14.37
N GLN A 98 19.46 -5.25 -13.67
CA GLN A 98 19.74 -6.58 -13.11
C GLN A 98 19.38 -7.72 -14.08
N GLY A 99 18.61 -7.42 -15.14
CA GLY A 99 18.28 -8.37 -16.20
C GLY A 99 19.43 -8.63 -17.18
N GLU A 100 20.41 -7.73 -17.27
CA GLU A 100 21.53 -7.84 -18.24
C GLU A 100 22.74 -8.63 -17.69
N ILE A 101 22.73 -9.09 -16.44
CA ILE A 101 23.90 -9.76 -15.82
C ILE A 101 23.86 -11.30 -16.01
N HIS A 102 22.84 -11.87 -16.68
CA HIS A 102 22.66 -13.33 -16.77
C HIS A 102 22.76 -13.95 -18.17
N ASP A 103 23.19 -13.20 -19.20
CA ASP A 103 23.33 -13.73 -20.56
C ASP A 103 24.79 -13.69 -21.09
N GLU A 104 25.78 -13.77 -20.21
CA GLU A 104 27.19 -14.00 -20.59
C GLU A 104 27.83 -15.15 -19.79
N GLU A 105 27.33 -16.38 -19.93
CA GLU A 105 28.19 -17.56 -19.77
C GLU A 105 27.91 -18.57 -20.90
N ASN A 106 28.91 -18.69 -21.78
CA ASN A 106 29.09 -19.73 -22.81
C ASN A 106 29.19 -21.13 -22.23
#